data_AF-A0A7W0U2C5-F1
#
_entry.id   AF-A0A7W0U2C5-F1
#
_cell.length_a   1.000
_cell.length_b   1.000
_cell.length_c   1.000
_cell.angle_alpha   90.00
_cell.angle_beta   90.00
_cell.angle_gamma   90.00
#
_symmetry.space_group_name_H-M   'P 1'
#
loop_
_entity.id
_entity.type
_entity.pdbx_description
1 polymer ?
#
loop_
_entity_poly.entity_id
_entity_poly.type
_entity_poly.pdbx_seq_one_letter_code
_entity_poly.pdbx_strand_id
1 'polypeptide(L)'
;MGLAGAMAVCLGALAYLRRVRLERPAIGTFNRRDIVSIFGFVILLPVAYLTFPIWLTTCLLVLTFAGALAIGFKPLFTPTQLWIGIGLLLGANLWINLNLLGTVSGWQLMWIENNIIVALAAVAVVNLYVQGGMRLQHVAWFAFTLALYDALFILFVPLDEHAGAGLPRLPAEPVVRHAAGHLQRHHRHR
;
A
#
# COMPACT_ATOMS: atom_id res chain seq x y z
N MET A 1 -1.94 1.72 8.91
CA MET A 1 -3.38 1.62 9.22
C MET A 1 -3.56 1.08 10.63
N GLY A 2 -4.25 1.78 11.52
CA GLY A 2 -4.60 1.25 12.84
C GLY A 2 -5.87 0.40 12.80
N LEU A 3 -6.33 -0.06 13.98
CA LEU A 3 -7.58 -0.81 14.15
C LEU A 3 -8.78 -0.18 13.42
N ALA A 4 -8.89 1.15 13.43
CA ALA A 4 -9.96 1.87 12.74
C ALA A 4 -9.99 1.61 11.22
N GLY A 5 -8.83 1.52 10.57
CA GLY A 5 -8.74 1.23 9.14
C GLY A 5 -9.18 -0.20 8.83
N ALA A 6 -8.76 -1.16 9.66
CA ALA A 6 -9.20 -2.55 9.53
C ALA A 6 -10.71 -2.69 9.70
N MET A 7 -11.30 -2.03 10.72
CA MET A 7 -12.74 -2.01 10.93
C MET A 7 -13.49 -1.38 9.75
N ALA A 8 -12.99 -0.26 9.21
CA ALA A 8 -13.59 0.38 8.04
C ALA A 8 -13.61 -0.55 6.82
N VAL A 9 -12.50 -1.26 6.57
CA VAL A 9 -12.43 -2.25 5.48
C VAL A 9 -13.39 -3.41 5.71
N CYS A 10 -13.45 -3.97 6.93
CA CYS A 10 -14.36 -5.06 7.25
C CYS A 10 -15.83 -4.64 7.07
N LEU A 11 -16.21 -3.46 7.58
CA LEU A 11 -17.57 -2.92 7.43
C LEU A 11 -17.90 -2.62 5.96
N GLY A 12 -16.96 -2.02 5.22
CA GLY A 12 -17.10 -1.77 3.79
C GLY A 12 -17.27 -3.06 2.98
N ALA A 13 -16.50 -4.10 3.31
CA ALA A 13 -16.60 -5.39 2.66
C ALA A 13 -17.97 -6.05 2.90
N LEU A 14 -18.47 -6.01 4.15
CA LEU A 14 -19.81 -6.51 4.49
C LEU A 14 -20.92 -5.71 3.80
N ALA A 15 -20.80 -4.38 3.76
CA ALA A 15 -21.77 -3.52 3.09
C ALA A 15 -21.82 -3.79 1.58
N TYR A 16 -20.66 -3.98 0.95
CA TYR A 16 -20.56 -4.37 -0.45
C TYR A 16 -21.21 -5.73 -0.69
N LEU A 17 -20.87 -6.75 0.12
CA LEU A 17 -21.39 -8.11 -0.03
C LEU A 17 -22.92 -8.17 0.06
N ARG A 18 -23.52 -7.32 0.90
CA ARG A 18 -24.98 -7.21 1.04
C ARG A 18 -25.67 -6.56 -0.16
N ARG A 19 -24.99 -5.64 -0.84
CA ARG A 19 -25.59 -4.83 -1.93
C ARG A 19 -25.31 -5.38 -3.32
N VAL A 20 -24.18 -6.07 -3.50
CA VAL A 20 -23.68 -6.45 -4.82
C VAL A 20 -23.43 -7.94 -4.89
N ARG A 21 -24.09 -8.58 -5.86
CA ARG A 21 -23.80 -9.95 -6.27
C ARG A 21 -23.09 -9.89 -7.61
N LEU A 22 -21.86 -10.37 -7.66
CA LEU A 22 -21.12 -10.51 -8.91
C LEU A 22 -21.87 -11.49 -9.81
N GLU A 23 -22.31 -10.99 -10.96
CA GLU A 23 -22.97 -11.76 -12.00
C GLU A 23 -21.91 -12.72 -12.57
N ARG A 24 -22.01 -14.00 -12.18
CA ARG A 24 -21.02 -15.03 -12.52
C ARG A 24 -20.73 -15.02 -14.03
N PRO A 25 -19.46 -15.21 -14.40
CA PRO A 25 -19.09 -16.58 -14.73
C PRO A 25 -18.04 -17.09 -13.76
N ALA A 26 -18.28 -18.28 -13.21
CA ALA A 26 -17.23 -19.06 -12.56
C ALA A 26 -16.35 -19.64 -13.67
N ILE A 27 -15.32 -18.91 -14.10
CA ILE A 27 -14.18 -19.57 -14.73
C ILE A 27 -13.43 -20.28 -13.61
N GLY A 28 -13.88 -21.50 -13.30
CA GLY A 28 -13.23 -22.42 -12.38
C GLY A 28 -13.33 -22.00 -10.92
N THR A 29 -13.72 -22.93 -10.06
CA THR A 29 -13.36 -22.87 -8.65
C THR A 29 -11.88 -22.47 -8.52
N PHE A 30 -11.54 -21.52 -7.64
CA PHE A 30 -10.14 -21.21 -7.30
C PHE A 30 -9.38 -22.51 -7.08
N ASN A 31 -8.56 -22.88 -8.07
CA ASN A 31 -7.80 -24.11 -8.00
C ASN A 31 -6.64 -23.90 -7.04
N ARG A 32 -6.19 -24.96 -6.37
CA ARG A 32 -5.03 -24.89 -5.46
C ARG A 32 -3.79 -24.29 -6.17
N ARG A 33 -3.65 -24.54 -7.48
CA ARG A 33 -2.61 -23.95 -8.33
C ARG A 33 -2.67 -22.42 -8.40
N ASP A 34 -3.86 -21.85 -8.54
CA ASP A 34 -4.03 -20.40 -8.64
C ASP A 34 -3.67 -19.70 -7.32
N ILE A 35 -4.08 -20.30 -6.20
CA ILE A 35 -3.71 -19.83 -4.86
C ILE A 35 -2.19 -19.83 -4.67
N VAL A 36 -1.50 -20.88 -5.13
CA VAL A 36 -0.03 -20.95 -5.08
C VAL A 36 0.61 -19.89 -5.97
N SER A 37 0.04 -19.60 -7.15
CA SER A 37 0.53 -18.53 -8.03
C SER A 37 0.37 -17.14 -7.38
N ILE A 38 -0.80 -16.85 -6.81
CA ILE A 38 -1.05 -15.60 -6.06
C ILE A 38 -0.07 -15.49 -4.89
N PHE A 39 0.13 -16.59 -4.16
CA PHE A 39 1.05 -16.64 -3.03
C PHE A 39 2.50 -16.39 -3.45
N GLY A 40 2.97 -17.07 -4.50
CA GLY A 40 4.29 -16.86 -5.07
C GLY A 40 4.47 -15.41 -5.51
N PHE A 41 3.46 -14.81 -6.14
CA PHE A 41 3.49 -13.40 -6.53
C PHE A 41 3.60 -12.45 -5.33
N VAL A 42 2.81 -12.67 -4.27
CA VAL A 42 2.84 -11.84 -3.05
C VAL A 42 4.20 -11.90 -2.35
N ILE A 43 4.82 -13.09 -2.27
CA ILE A 43 6.17 -13.26 -1.70
C ILE A 43 7.26 -12.69 -2.60
N LEU A 44 7.11 -12.80 -3.91
CA LEU A 44 8.09 -12.25 -4.86
C LEU A 44 8.08 -10.72 -4.85
N LEU A 45 6.95 -10.10 -4.53
CA LEU A 45 6.76 -8.65 -4.66
C LEU A 45 7.76 -7.82 -3.83
N PRO A 46 8.05 -8.13 -2.55
CA PRO A 46 9.11 -7.46 -1.79
C PRO A 46 10.51 -7.58 -2.42
N VAL A 47 10.86 -8.77 -2.93
CA VAL A 47 12.15 -9.00 -3.59
C VAL A 47 12.24 -8.22 -4.90
N ALA A 48 11.16 -8.26 -5.68
CA ALA A 48 10.99 -7.50 -6.91
C ALA A 48 11.17 -6.00 -6.66
N TYR A 49 10.68 -5.48 -5.53
CA TYR A 49 10.85 -4.07 -5.15
C TYR A 49 12.32 -3.68 -4.94
N LEU A 50 13.16 -4.61 -4.46
CA LEU A 50 14.58 -4.35 -4.22
C LEU A 50 15.44 -4.47 -5.49
N THR A 51 15.01 -5.29 -6.46
CA THR A 51 15.81 -5.58 -7.66
C THR A 51 15.40 -4.79 -8.90
N PHE A 52 14.13 -4.38 -9.02
CA PHE A 52 13.63 -3.74 -10.24
C PHE A 52 13.79 -2.22 -10.25
N PRO A 53 13.93 -1.62 -11.45
CA PRO A 53 13.92 -0.18 -11.59
C PRO A 53 12.54 0.38 -11.19
N ILE A 54 12.54 1.57 -10.58
CA ILE A 54 11.35 2.17 -9.98
C ILE A 54 10.16 2.25 -10.95
N TRP A 55 10.41 2.54 -12.23
CA TRP A 55 9.37 2.60 -13.27
C TRP A 55 8.61 1.28 -13.42
N LEU A 56 9.31 0.14 -13.42
CA LEU A 56 8.68 -1.17 -13.57
C LEU A 56 7.80 -1.49 -12.37
N THR A 57 8.31 -1.20 -11.17
CA THR A 57 7.59 -1.40 -9.91
C THR A 57 6.34 -0.52 -9.83
N THR A 58 6.45 0.76 -10.24
CA THR A 58 5.30 1.67 -10.33
C THR A 58 4.26 1.16 -11.32
N CYS A 59 4.68 0.71 -12.52
CA CYS A 59 3.76 0.13 -13.50
C CYS A 59 3.04 -1.11 -12.95
N LEU A 60 3.75 -2.00 -12.26
CA LEU A 60 3.17 -3.19 -11.64
C LEU A 60 2.15 -2.83 -10.53
N LEU A 61 2.48 -1.85 -9.67
CA LEU A 61 1.55 -1.39 -8.64
C LEU A 61 0.29 -0.76 -9.26
N VAL A 62 0.48 0.17 -10.20
CA VAL A 62 -0.63 0.85 -10.91
C VAL A 62 -1.52 -0.19 -11.57
N LEU A 63 -0.95 -1.18 -12.27
CA LEU A 63 -1.72 -2.24 -12.92
C LEU A 63 -2.46 -3.12 -11.91
N THR A 64 -1.82 -3.47 -10.79
CA THR A 64 -2.42 -4.31 -9.75
C THR A 64 -3.60 -3.60 -9.07
N PHE A 65 -3.42 -2.34 -8.66
CA PHE A 65 -4.48 -1.56 -8.05
C PHE A 65 -5.59 -1.21 -9.04
N ALA A 66 -5.25 -0.81 -10.27
CA ALA A 66 -6.23 -0.56 -11.32
C ALA A 66 -7.04 -1.83 -11.63
N GLY A 67 -6.39 -2.99 -11.74
CA GLY A 67 -7.04 -4.27 -11.96
C GLY A 67 -7.97 -4.67 -10.81
N ALA A 68 -7.50 -4.55 -9.57
CA ALA A 68 -8.31 -4.84 -8.38
C ALA A 68 -9.55 -3.95 -8.30
N LEU A 69 -9.39 -2.63 -8.51
CA LEU A 69 -10.51 -1.68 -8.52
C LEU A 69 -11.44 -1.92 -9.70
N ALA A 70 -10.89 -2.17 -10.89
CA ALA A 70 -11.69 -2.37 -12.09
C ALA A 70 -12.56 -3.61 -11.97
N ILE A 71 -12.01 -4.74 -11.52
CA ILE A 71 -12.78 -5.98 -11.38
C ILE A 71 -13.78 -5.86 -10.22
N GLY A 72 -13.35 -5.31 -9.07
CA GLY A 72 -14.18 -5.23 -7.88
C GLY A 72 -15.32 -4.22 -7.97
N PHE A 73 -15.14 -3.10 -8.66
CA PHE A 73 -16.16 -2.05 -8.74
C PHE A 73 -16.92 -2.03 -10.07
N LYS A 74 -16.59 -2.92 -11.03
CA LYS A 74 -17.35 -3.11 -12.28
C LYS A 74 -18.86 -3.24 -12.10
N PRO A 75 -19.40 -4.01 -11.13
CA PRO A 75 -20.85 -4.15 -10.97
C PRO A 75 -21.53 -2.91 -10.35
N LEU A 76 -20.77 -1.95 -9.81
CA LEU A 76 -21.32 -0.77 -9.13
C LEU A 76 -21.39 0.48 -10.02
N PHE A 77 -20.50 0.58 -11.00
CA PHE A 77 -20.35 1.78 -11.81
C PHE A 77 -20.44 1.47 -13.30
N THR A 78 -20.83 2.47 -14.08
CA THR A 78 -20.69 2.37 -15.54
C THR A 78 -19.20 2.31 -15.91
N PRO A 79 -18.82 1.65 -17.03
CA PRO A 79 -17.41 1.51 -17.42
C PRO A 79 -16.67 2.85 -17.46
N THR A 80 -17.32 3.89 -17.99
CA THR A 80 -16.75 5.24 -18.09
C THR A 80 -16.48 5.86 -16.72
N GLN A 81 -17.43 5.79 -15.78
CA GLN A 81 -17.26 6.33 -14.44
C GLN A 81 -16.15 5.61 -13.67
N LEU A 82 -16.05 4.29 -13.84
CA LEU A 82 -15.02 3.48 -13.20
C LEU A 82 -13.62 3.86 -13.70
N TRP A 83 -13.43 3.97 -15.01
CA TRP A 83 -12.11 4.33 -15.56
C TRP A 83 -11.73 5.77 -15.24
N ILE A 84 -12.68 6.71 -15.23
CA ILE A 84 -12.44 8.08 -14.76
C ILE A 84 -12.04 8.06 -13.29
N GLY A 85 -12.74 7.31 -12.44
CA GLY A 85 -12.44 7.21 -11.01
C GLY A 85 -11.06 6.62 -10.73
N ILE A 86 -10.69 5.53 -11.42
CA ILE A 86 -9.37 4.91 -11.31
C ILE A 86 -8.28 5.86 -11.82
N GLY A 87 -8.49 6.47 -12.99
CA GLY A 87 -7.55 7.43 -13.57
C GLY A 87 -7.37 8.66 -12.68
N LEU A 88 -8.44 9.14 -12.05
CA LEU A 88 -8.40 10.25 -11.10
C LEU A 88 -7.64 9.86 -9.83
N LEU A 89 -7.94 8.70 -9.22
CA LEU A 89 -7.26 8.24 -8.00
C LEU A 89 -5.77 7.99 -8.22
N LEU A 90 -5.41 7.28 -9.30
CA LEU A 90 -4.01 6.97 -9.58
C LEU A 90 -3.25 8.18 -10.14
N GLY A 91 -3.93 9.02 -10.93
CA GLY A 91 -3.38 10.26 -11.46
C GLY A 91 -3.15 11.30 -10.37
N ALA A 92 -4.07 11.45 -9.42
CA ALA A 92 -3.90 12.29 -8.24
C ALA A 92 -2.71 11.80 -7.40
N ASN A 93 -2.56 10.49 -7.21
CA ASN A 93 -1.43 9.94 -6.48
C ASN A 93 -0.09 10.27 -7.12
N LEU A 94 0.00 10.10 -8.44
CA LEU A 94 1.21 10.46 -9.18
C LEU A 94 1.46 11.98 -9.13
N TRP A 95 0.41 12.80 -9.25
CA TRP A 95 0.54 14.25 -9.21
C TRP A 95 1.01 14.76 -7.84
N ILE A 96 0.46 14.22 -6.75
CA ILE A 96 0.88 14.54 -5.37
C ILE A 96 2.34 14.13 -5.17
N ASN A 97 2.72 12.94 -5.67
CA ASN A 97 4.09 12.46 -5.58
C ASN A 97 5.07 13.40 -6.30
N LEU A 98 4.73 13.86 -7.51
CA LEU A 98 5.61 14.71 -8.31
C LEU A 98 5.66 16.17 -7.85
N ASN A 99 4.58 16.71 -7.27
CA ASN A 99 4.46 18.17 -7.03
C ASN A 99 4.47 18.58 -5.56
N LEU A 100 4.11 17.68 -4.63
CA LEU A 100 3.83 18.05 -3.23
C LEU A 100 4.74 17.35 -2.22
N LEU A 101 5.55 16.37 -2.64
CA LEU A 101 6.55 15.75 -1.79
C LEU A 101 7.62 16.77 -1.36
N GLY A 102 7.74 16.98 -0.05
CA GLY A 102 8.58 18.00 0.56
C GLY A 102 7.82 18.98 1.47
N THR A 103 6.49 18.98 1.39
CA THR A 103 5.61 19.75 2.30
C THR A 103 4.90 18.84 3.29
N VAL A 104 4.64 19.30 4.51
CA VAL A 104 3.90 18.52 5.53
C VAL A 104 2.50 18.15 5.03
N SER A 105 1.82 19.08 4.34
CA SER A 105 0.50 18.86 3.76
C SER A 105 0.52 17.81 2.64
N GLY A 106 1.53 17.82 1.77
CA GLY A 106 1.71 16.81 0.73
C GLY A 106 1.87 15.39 1.28
N TRP A 107 2.66 15.23 2.33
CA TRP A 107 2.83 13.94 3.02
C TRP A 107 1.52 13.43 3.63
N GLN A 108 0.72 14.30 4.25
CA GLN A 108 -0.58 13.94 4.81
C GLN A 108 -1.58 13.54 3.72
N LEU A 109 -1.66 14.30 2.62
CA LEU A 109 -2.54 14.01 1.50
C LEU A 109 -2.20 12.66 0.87
N MET A 110 -0.92 12.41 0.61
CA MET A 110 -0.46 11.14 0.05
C MET A 110 -0.85 9.96 0.96
N TRP A 111 -0.71 10.10 2.27
CA TRP A 111 -1.13 9.07 3.21
C TRP A 111 -2.62 8.81 3.16
N ILE A 112 -3.45 9.86 3.18
CA ILE A 112 -4.91 9.71 3.14
C ILE A 112 -5.33 8.99 1.86
N GLU A 113 -4.85 9.47 0.72
CA GLU A 113 -5.18 8.89 -0.58
C GLU A 113 -4.72 7.43 -0.69
N ASN A 114 -3.48 7.12 -0.28
CA ASN A 114 -2.98 5.76 -0.31
C ASN A 114 -3.82 4.83 0.59
N ASN A 115 -4.22 5.30 1.78
CA ASN A 115 -5.13 4.54 2.63
C ASN A 115 -6.49 4.28 1.97
N ILE A 116 -7.03 5.25 1.23
CA ILE A 116 -8.29 5.10 0.48
C ILE A 116 -8.13 4.05 -0.63
N ILE A 117 -7.07 4.15 -1.44
CA ILE A 117 -6.79 3.22 -2.54
C ILE A 117 -6.65 1.80 -2.00
N VAL A 118 -5.85 1.61 -0.94
CA VAL A 118 -5.65 0.31 -0.29
C VAL A 118 -6.95 -0.22 0.30
N ALA A 119 -7.74 0.62 0.97
CA ALA A 119 -9.01 0.19 1.55
C ALA A 119 -10.00 -0.26 0.48
N LEU A 120 -10.16 0.50 -0.60
CA LEU A 120 -11.05 0.15 -1.71
C LEU A 120 -10.59 -1.14 -2.41
N ALA A 121 -9.29 -1.27 -2.67
CA ALA A 121 -8.73 -2.48 -3.26
C ALA A 121 -8.91 -3.69 -2.35
N ALA A 122 -8.70 -3.55 -1.03
CA ALA A 122 -8.93 -4.62 -0.07
C ALA A 122 -10.40 -5.05 -0.05
N VAL A 123 -11.35 -4.10 -0.03
CA VAL A 123 -12.80 -4.39 -0.12
C VAL A 123 -13.12 -5.16 -1.40
N ALA A 124 -12.57 -4.73 -2.54
CA ALA A 124 -12.76 -5.39 -3.83
C ALA A 124 -12.23 -6.84 -3.82
N VAL A 125 -10.97 -7.03 -3.42
CA VAL A 125 -10.30 -8.33 -3.41
C VAL A 125 -10.97 -9.32 -2.45
N VAL A 126 -11.34 -8.87 -1.24
CA VAL A 126 -12.05 -9.72 -0.27
C VAL A 126 -13.38 -10.20 -0.84
N ASN A 127 -14.16 -9.31 -1.46
CA ASN A 127 -15.43 -9.70 -2.07
C ASN A 127 -15.25 -10.62 -3.27
N LEU A 128 -14.20 -10.44 -4.05
CA LEU A 128 -13.84 -11.35 -5.15
C LEU A 128 -13.51 -12.75 -4.62
N TYR A 129 -12.73 -12.85 -3.54
CA TYR A 129 -12.39 -14.13 -2.92
C TYR A 129 -13.62 -14.85 -2.34
N VAL A 130 -14.48 -14.12 -1.65
CA VAL A 130 -15.71 -14.67 -1.04
C VAL A 130 -16.70 -15.12 -2.12
N GLN A 131 -16.98 -14.26 -3.11
CA GLN A 131 -17.97 -14.54 -4.15
C GLN A 131 -17.42 -15.49 -5.24
N GLY A 132 -16.11 -15.56 -5.42
CA GLY A 132 -15.40 -16.51 -6.30
C GLY A 132 -15.35 -17.93 -5.77
N GLY A 133 -15.89 -18.21 -4.58
CA GLY A 133 -16.01 -19.56 -4.02
C GLY A 133 -14.71 -20.10 -3.44
N MET A 134 -13.79 -19.24 -3.02
CA MET A 134 -12.57 -19.68 -2.34
C MET A 134 -12.92 -20.36 -1.02
N ARG A 135 -12.56 -21.64 -0.85
CA ARG A 135 -12.81 -22.37 0.41
C ARG A 135 -12.03 -21.71 1.55
N LEU A 136 -12.67 -21.59 2.71
CA LEU A 136 -12.12 -20.94 3.91
C LEU A 136 -10.78 -21.56 4.36
N GLN A 137 -10.60 -22.87 4.14
CA GLN A 137 -9.34 -23.56 4.39
C GLN A 137 -8.13 -22.97 3.62
N HIS A 138 -8.33 -22.51 2.37
CA HIS A 138 -7.26 -21.94 1.57
C HIS A 138 -6.90 -20.54 2.06
N VAL A 139 -7.91 -19.77 2.49
CA VAL A 139 -7.71 -18.44 3.09
C VAL A 139 -6.94 -18.55 4.40
N ALA A 140 -7.28 -19.54 5.24
CA ALA A 140 -6.58 -19.79 6.50
C ALA A 140 -5.12 -20.18 6.27
N TRP A 141 -4.85 -21.10 5.34
CA TRP A 141 -3.48 -21.45 4.95
C TRP A 141 -2.70 -20.27 4.37
N PHE A 142 -3.35 -19.46 3.54
CA PHE A 142 -2.75 -18.26 2.97
C PHE A 142 -2.35 -17.27 4.08
N ALA A 143 -3.29 -16.94 4.98
CA ALA A 143 -3.04 -16.02 6.09
C ALA A 143 -1.95 -16.54 7.04
N PHE A 144 -1.97 -17.84 7.35
CA PHE A 144 -0.94 -18.46 8.18
C PHE A 144 0.45 -18.37 7.54
N THR A 145 0.55 -18.69 6.24
CA THR A 145 1.85 -18.67 5.56
C THR A 145 2.36 -17.25 5.37
N LEU A 146 1.46 -16.28 5.12
CA LEU A 146 1.82 -14.86 5.06
C LEU A 146 2.31 -14.34 6.41
N ALA A 147 1.66 -14.73 7.51
CA ALA A 147 2.10 -14.38 8.86
C ALA A 147 3.46 -15.00 9.19
N LEU A 148 3.70 -16.24 8.77
CA LEU A 148 5.01 -16.89 8.91
C LEU A 148 6.07 -16.15 8.09
N TYR A 149 5.77 -15.81 6.83
CA TYR A 149 6.65 -15.03 5.98
C TYR A 149 7.02 -13.68 6.62
N ASP A 150 6.03 -12.94 7.15
CA ASP A 150 6.25 -11.64 7.79
C ASP A 150 7.13 -11.76 9.04
N ALA A 151 6.88 -12.77 9.87
CA ALA A 151 7.72 -13.06 11.03
C ALA A 151 9.17 -13.39 10.62
N LEU A 152 9.37 -14.22 9.60
CA LEU A 152 10.70 -14.53 9.09
C LEU A 152 11.37 -13.29 8.49
N PHE A 153 10.64 -12.45 7.76
CA PHE A 153 11.17 -11.22 7.19
C PHE A 153 11.68 -10.26 8.27
N ILE A 154 10.92 -10.08 9.36
CA ILE A 154 11.34 -9.28 10.52
C ILE A 154 12.61 -9.84 11.17
N LEU A 155 12.75 -11.17 11.22
CA LEU A 155 13.92 -11.83 11.83
C LEU A 155 15.16 -11.77 10.94
N PHE A 156 15.01 -11.87 9.62
CA PHE A 156 16.12 -11.92 8.66
C PHE A 156 16.55 -10.58 8.10
N VAL A 157 15.66 -9.59 8.08
CA VAL A 157 15.98 -8.21 7.73
C VAL A 157 16.05 -7.45 9.06
N PRO A 158 17.18 -7.49 9.78
CA PRO A 158 17.39 -6.56 10.86
C PRO A 158 17.22 -5.17 10.25
N LEU A 159 16.27 -4.41 10.80
CA LEU A 159 16.24 -2.96 10.63
C LEU A 159 17.52 -2.46 11.28
N ASP A 160 18.63 -2.52 10.53
CA ASP A 160 19.95 -2.24 11.04
C ASP A 160 19.96 -0.79 11.55
N GLU A 161 19.84 -0.64 12.86
CA GLU A 161 20.38 0.49 13.61
C GLU A 161 21.88 0.65 13.32
N HIS A 162 22.52 -0.36 12.73
CA HIS A 162 23.90 -0.38 12.26
C HIS A 162 24.11 0.26 10.86
N ALA A 163 23.05 0.49 10.07
CA ALA A 163 23.15 1.26 8.83
C ALA A 163 23.33 2.77 9.11
N GLY A 164 23.01 3.22 10.33
CA GLY A 164 23.26 4.58 10.80
C GLY A 164 24.69 4.85 11.30
N ALA A 165 25.53 3.81 11.45
CA ALA A 165 26.92 3.97 11.90
C ALA A 165 27.93 4.19 10.75
N GLY A 166 27.51 4.00 9.50
CA GLY A 166 28.37 4.11 8.32
C GLY A 166 28.07 5.28 7.39
N LEU A 167 27.02 6.07 7.63
CA LEU A 167 26.77 7.30 6.90
C LEU A 167 27.63 8.41 7.52
N PRO A 168 28.60 9.01 6.77
CA PRO A 168 29.22 10.25 7.20
C PRO A 168 28.08 11.22 7.46
N ARG A 169 27.97 11.70 8.70
CA ARG A 169 27.01 12.72 9.10
C ARG A 169 27.13 13.86 8.09
N LEU A 170 26.20 13.92 7.14
CA LEU A 170 26.10 15.00 6.18
C LEU A 170 26.04 16.30 7.00
N PRO A 171 26.92 17.27 6.74
CA PRO A 171 27.18 18.40 7.62
C PRO A 171 26.03 19.41 7.54
N ALA A 172 24.89 19.07 8.14
CA ALA A 172 23.82 20.02 8.45
C ALA A 172 24.07 20.74 9.80
N GLU A 173 25.26 20.59 10.38
CA GLU A 173 25.63 21.16 11.68
C GLU A 173 26.43 22.50 11.71
N PRO A 174 26.78 23.20 10.61
CA PRO A 174 27.34 24.54 10.78
C PRO A 174 26.29 25.63 11.07
N VAL A 175 25.05 25.48 10.59
CA VAL A 175 24.03 26.56 10.66
C VAL A 175 23.43 26.69 12.06
N VAL A 176 23.18 25.57 12.75
CA VAL A 176 22.64 25.58 14.12
C VAL A 176 23.69 26.07 15.13
N ARG A 177 24.97 25.73 14.92
CA ARG A 177 26.07 26.19 15.77
C ARG A 177 26.38 27.69 15.58
N HIS A 178 26.22 28.24 14.37
CA HIS A 178 26.41 29.67 14.16
C HIS A 178 25.28 30.52 14.76
N ALA A 179 24.02 30.05 14.70
CA ALA A 179 22.89 30.72 15.36
C ALA A 179 23.02 30.73 16.90
N ALA A 180 23.52 29.65 17.49
CA ALA A 180 23.77 29.58 18.94
C ALA A 180 24.93 30.48 19.40
N GLY A 181 25.93 30.72 18.55
CA GLY A 181 27.07 31.61 18.84
C GLY A 181 26.71 33.10 18.89
N HIS A 182 25.67 33.52 18.16
CA HIS A 182 25.23 34.92 18.14
C HIS A 182 24.38 35.32 19.35
N LEU A 183 23.62 34.38 19.93
CA LEU A 183 22.79 34.66 21.13
C LEU A 183 23.63 34.80 22.42
N GLN A 184 24.81 34.18 22.46
CA GLN A 184 25.65 34.19 23.66
C GLN A 184 26.58 35.41 23.76
N ARG A 185 26.74 36.19 22.68
CA ARG A 185 27.54 37.44 22.68
C ARG A 185 26.77 38.66 23.18
N HIS A 186 25.43 38.65 23.17
CA HIS A 186 24.65 39.81 23.63
C HIS A 186 24.47 39.89 25.16
N HIS A 187 24.80 38.83 25.91
CA HIS A 187 24.72 38.84 27.38
C HIS A 187 26.04 39.15 28.10
N ARG A 188 27.14 39.40 27.37
CA ARG A 188 28.48 39.60 27.97
C ARG A 188 29.01 41.05 27.94
N HIS A 189 28.17 42.01 27.55
CA HIS A 189 28.45 43.44 27.69
C HIS A 189 27.37 44.09 28.57
N ARG A 190 27.43 43.76 29.86
CA ARG A 190 27.13 44.70 30.95
C ARG A 190 28.36 44.75 31.84
#